data_AF-A0A9E0BMQ8-F1
#
_entry.id   AF-A0A9E0BMQ8-F1
#
_cell.length_a   1.000
_cell.length_b   1.000
_cell.length_c   1.000
_cell.angle_alpha   90.00
_cell.angle_beta   90.00
_cell.angle_gamma   90.00
#
_symmetry.space_group_name_H-M   'P 1'
#
loop_
_entity.id
_entity.type
_entity.pdbx_description
1 polymer ?
#
loop_
_entity_poly.entity_id
_entity_poly.type
_entity_poly.pdbx_seq_one_letter_code
_entity_poly.pdbx_strand_id
1 'polypeptide(L)'
;MPAFTIVTTSATQDSDAAEVNTLTDDFGSETEALGYSRRMADEMLGLAAQLSLDFDYSNVALYDGDLLEEDLDPDHPALIGVWVLDEEGCSYVPAAEFRESLAEPEA
;
A
#
# COMPACT_ATOMS: atom_id res chain seq x y z
N MET A 1 3.34 21.42 6.65
CA MET A 1 2.49 20.65 5.73
C MET A 1 2.06 19.41 6.50
N PRO A 2 0.91 18.80 6.23
CA PRO A 2 0.60 17.50 6.84
C PRO A 2 1.62 16.45 6.38
N ALA A 3 2.14 15.66 7.32
CA ALA A 3 2.97 14.51 7.01
C ALA A 3 2.09 13.33 6.63
N PHE A 4 2.56 12.51 5.71
CA PHE A 4 1.94 11.24 5.35
C PHE A 4 3.00 10.16 5.24
N THR A 5 2.61 8.94 5.57
CA THR A 5 3.48 7.77 5.48
C THR A 5 2.94 6.81 4.42
N ILE A 6 3.80 6.40 3.50
CA ILE A 6 3.49 5.45 2.44
C ILE A 6 4.28 4.17 2.73
N VAL A 7 3.60 3.04 2.74
CA VAL A 7 4.20 1.72 2.92
C VAL A 7 4.03 0.94 1.64
N THR A 8 5.14 0.54 1.03
CA THR A 8 5.16 -0.37 -0.12
C THR A 8 5.53 -1.75 0.37
N THR A 9 4.60 -2.69 0.23
CA THR A 9 4.82 -4.11 0.52
C THR A 9 4.93 -4.85 -0.79
N SER A 10 6.02 -5.59 -1.01
CA SER A 10 6.21 -6.40 -2.20
C SER A 10 6.67 -7.81 -1.84
N ALA A 11 5.97 -8.82 -2.36
CA ALA A 11 6.38 -10.22 -2.25
C ALA A 11 6.57 -10.80 -3.65
N THR A 12 7.49 -11.74 -3.80
CA THR A 12 7.67 -12.47 -5.06
C THR A 12 7.04 -13.84 -4.97
N GLN A 13 6.56 -14.36 -6.10
CA GLN A 13 6.11 -15.74 -6.24
C GLN A 13 7.23 -16.69 -5.75
N ASP A 14 6.84 -17.70 -4.97
CA ASP A 14 7.74 -18.70 -4.36
C ASP A 14 8.71 -18.16 -3.28
N SER A 15 8.50 -16.94 -2.76
CA SER A 15 9.25 -16.40 -1.61
C SER A 15 8.38 -16.26 -0.36
N ASP A 16 8.82 -16.84 0.75
CA ASP A 16 8.19 -16.65 2.07
C ASP A 16 8.52 -15.28 2.71
N ALA A 17 9.28 -14.42 2.03
CA ALA A 17 9.69 -13.12 2.52
C ALA A 17 9.08 -11.98 1.68
N ALA A 18 8.34 -11.10 2.36
CA ALA A 18 7.91 -9.81 1.83
C ALA A 18 8.93 -8.72 2.17
N GLU A 19 9.18 -7.84 1.21
CA GLU A 19 9.94 -6.61 1.42
C GLU A 19 8.97 -5.47 1.73
N VAL A 20 9.20 -4.80 2.87
CA VAL A 20 8.40 -3.65 3.30
C VAL A 20 9.30 -2.42 3.28
N ASN A 21 8.90 -1.41 2.52
CA ASN A 21 9.58 -0.12 2.45
C ASN A 21 8.65 1.00 2.90
N THR A 22 9.15 1.85 3.79
CA THR A 22 8.38 2.98 4.34
C THR A 22 8.99 4.29 3.88
N LEU A 23 8.14 5.20 3.39
CA LEU A 23 8.49 6.57 3.04
C LEU A 23 7.56 7.52 3.79
N THR A 24 8.12 8.49 4.48
CA THR A 24 7.35 9.57 5.10
C THR A 24 7.79 10.91 4.52
N ASP A 25 6.82 11.73 4.14
CA ASP A 25 7.06 13.04 3.55
C ASP A 25 5.93 14.04 3.89
N ASP A 26 6.21 15.32 3.69
CA ASP A 26 5.30 16.44 3.86
C ASP A 26 4.55 16.70 2.53
N PHE A 27 3.23 16.52 2.52
CA PHE A 27 2.40 16.82 1.33
C PHE A 27 1.53 18.05 1.55
N GLY A 28 1.13 18.74 0.48
CA GLY A 28 0.22 19.88 0.57
C GLY A 28 -1.20 19.49 1.00
N SER A 29 -1.61 18.24 0.73
CA SER A 29 -2.93 17.68 1.09
C SER A 29 -2.97 16.17 0.94
N GLU A 30 -4.01 15.53 1.49
CA GLU A 30 -4.29 14.10 1.26
C GLU A 30 -4.42 13.75 -0.23
N THR A 31 -5.09 14.60 -1.04
CA THR A 31 -5.21 14.39 -2.49
C THR A 31 -3.85 14.32 -3.19
N GLU A 32 -2.88 15.10 -2.73
CA GLU A 32 -1.51 15.09 -3.26
C GLU A 32 -0.79 13.80 -2.88
N ALA A 33 -0.90 13.38 -1.61
CA ALA A 33 -0.34 12.10 -1.13
C ALA A 33 -0.98 10.90 -1.85
N LEU A 34 -2.29 10.92 -2.10
CA LEU A 34 -3.00 9.93 -2.91
C LEU A 34 -2.48 9.89 -4.36
N GLY A 35 -2.27 11.05 -4.97
CA GLY A 35 -1.69 11.13 -6.32
C GLY A 35 -0.24 10.65 -6.39
N TYR A 36 0.53 10.82 -5.31
CA TYR A 36 1.90 10.31 -5.21
C TYR A 36 1.92 8.79 -5.02
N SER A 37 1.17 8.26 -4.06
CA SER A 37 1.05 6.81 -3.81
C SER A 37 0.52 6.05 -5.01
N ARG A 38 -0.45 6.62 -5.76
CA ARG A 38 -0.89 6.05 -7.04
C ARG A 38 0.26 5.83 -8.01
N ARG A 39 1.11 6.84 -8.21
CA ARG A 39 2.27 6.73 -9.11
C ARG A 39 3.23 5.65 -8.64
N MET A 40 3.42 5.50 -7.33
CA MET A 40 4.23 4.39 -6.80
C MET A 40 3.61 3.03 -7.10
N ALA A 41 2.29 2.88 -6.95
CA ALA A 41 1.58 1.66 -7.29
C ALA A 41 1.68 1.33 -8.79
N ASP A 42 1.50 2.33 -9.67
CA ASP A 42 1.67 2.17 -11.12
C ASP A 42 3.11 1.74 -11.50
N GLU A 43 4.13 2.36 -10.89
CA GLU A 43 5.54 1.98 -11.13
C GLU A 43 5.82 0.56 -10.63
N MET A 44 5.29 0.20 -9.47
CA MET A 44 5.40 -1.16 -8.92
C MET A 44 4.71 -2.19 -9.82
N LEU A 45 3.53 -1.87 -10.35
CA LEU A 45 2.83 -2.71 -11.33
C LEU A 45 3.67 -2.90 -12.60
N GLY A 46 4.30 -1.83 -13.09
CA GLY A 46 5.18 -1.88 -14.26
C GLY A 46 6.39 -2.81 -14.07
N LEU A 47 6.83 -3.02 -12.83
CA LEU A 47 7.90 -3.95 -12.47
C LEU A 47 7.40 -5.35 -12.10
N ALA A 48 6.09 -5.54 -11.90
CA ALA A 48 5.52 -6.74 -11.31
C ALA A 48 5.91 -8.02 -12.07
N ALA A 49 5.79 -8.01 -13.40
CA ALA A 49 6.16 -9.16 -14.23
C ALA A 49 7.66 -9.47 -14.21
N GLN A 50 8.52 -8.43 -14.11
CA GLN A 50 9.96 -8.60 -14.07
C GLN A 50 10.45 -9.16 -12.73
N LEU A 51 9.78 -8.76 -11.65
CA LEU A 51 10.08 -9.18 -10.28
C LEU A 51 9.32 -10.45 -9.88
N SER A 52 8.44 -10.95 -10.74
CA SER A 52 7.51 -12.04 -10.44
C SER A 52 6.73 -11.77 -9.15
N LEU A 53 6.15 -10.57 -9.03
CA LEU A 53 5.41 -10.20 -7.83
C LEU A 53 4.21 -11.12 -7.62
N ASP A 54 3.96 -11.41 -6.35
CA ASP A 54 2.74 -12.02 -5.85
C ASP A 54 1.77 -10.88 -5.47
N PHE A 55 0.70 -10.74 -6.25
CA PHE A 55 -0.27 -9.66 -6.10
C PHE A 55 -1.10 -9.77 -4.81
N ASP A 56 -1.30 -10.98 -4.29
CA ASP A 56 -2.08 -11.19 -3.07
C ASP A 56 -1.39 -10.59 -1.84
N TYR A 57 -0.06 -10.44 -1.90
CA TYR A 57 0.76 -9.92 -0.81
C TYR A 57 1.47 -8.60 -1.15
N SER A 58 1.21 -8.04 -2.34
CA SER A 58 1.87 -6.82 -2.81
C SER A 58 0.90 -5.65 -2.88
N ASN A 59 1.25 -4.52 -2.24
CA ASN A 59 0.40 -3.34 -2.18
C ASN A 59 1.17 -2.06 -1.84
N VAL A 60 0.50 -0.91 -2.04
CA VAL A 60 0.97 0.40 -1.57
C VAL A 60 -0.08 1.01 -0.66
N ALA A 61 0.20 1.09 0.64
CA ALA A 61 -0.67 1.65 1.66
C ALA A 61 -0.32 3.11 1.97
N LEU A 62 -1.32 3.92 2.27
CA LEU A 62 -1.18 5.34 2.65
C LEU A 62 -1.75 5.56 4.05
N TYR A 63 -0.98 6.25 4.89
CA TYR A 63 -1.31 6.58 6.27
C TYR A 63 -1.19 8.09 6.52
N ASP A 64 -2.06 8.60 7.40
CA ASP A 64 -1.99 9.97 7.92
C ASP A 64 -0.90 10.10 8.99
N GLY A 65 -0.04 11.11 8.86
CA GLY A 65 1.01 11.41 9.84
C GLY A 65 2.39 10.85 9.53
N ASP A 66 3.34 11.24 10.38
CA ASP A 66 4.71 10.72 10.40
C ASP A 66 4.77 9.52 11.33
N LEU A 67 4.88 8.31 10.74
CA LEU A 67 4.78 7.04 11.44
C LEU A 67 6.04 6.17 11.23
N LEU A 68 7.20 6.77 10.91
CA LEU A 68 8.44 6.02 10.61
C LEU A 68 8.89 5.09 11.75
N GLU A 69 8.54 5.45 12.99
CA GLU A 69 8.93 4.70 14.19
C GLU A 69 7.84 3.72 14.65
N GLU A 70 6.71 3.66 13.96
CA GLU A 70 5.56 2.84 14.33
C GLU A 70 5.53 1.50 13.56
N ASP A 71 4.94 0.49 14.20
CA ASP A 71 4.66 -0.79 13.56
C ASP A 71 3.35 -0.64 12.77
N LEU A 72 3.45 -0.61 11.45
CA LEU A 72 2.33 -0.32 10.57
C LEU A 72 1.71 -1.61 10.06
N ASP A 73 0.43 -1.78 10.39
CA ASP A 73 -0.40 -2.89 9.93
C ASP A 73 -1.77 -2.38 9.42
N PRO A 74 -2.55 -3.21 8.70
CA PRO A 74 -3.84 -2.81 8.15
C PRO A 74 -4.90 -2.33 9.16
N ASP A 75 -4.81 -2.74 10.42
CA ASP A 75 -5.70 -2.29 11.51
C ASP A 75 -5.26 -0.94 12.11
N HIS A 76 -4.06 -0.44 11.76
CA HIS A 76 -3.55 0.82 12.27
C HIS A 76 -4.54 1.97 11.97
N PRO A 77 -4.94 2.78 12.97
CA PRO A 77 -6.04 3.75 12.83
C PRO A 77 -5.74 4.87 11.83
N ALA A 78 -4.46 5.14 11.57
CA ALA A 78 -4.03 6.14 10.61
C ALA A 78 -4.11 5.69 9.14
N LEU A 79 -4.42 4.41 8.85
CA LEU A 79 -4.57 3.94 7.48
C LEU A 79 -5.71 4.69 6.79
N ILE A 80 -5.39 5.31 5.65
CA ILE A 80 -6.33 6.04 4.78
C ILE A 80 -6.89 5.09 3.72
N GLY A 81 -6.01 4.28 3.11
CA GLY A 81 -6.38 3.27 2.13
C GLY A 81 -5.16 2.62 1.47
N VAL A 82 -5.45 1.70 0.55
CA VAL A 82 -4.45 0.80 -0.05
C VAL A 82 -4.67 0.74 -1.55
N TRP A 83 -3.58 0.82 -2.31
CA TRP A 83 -3.55 0.46 -3.73
C TRP A 83 -3.26 -1.04 -3.83
N VAL A 84 -4.27 -1.79 -4.23
CA VAL A 84 -4.17 -3.22 -4.54
C VAL A 84 -3.79 -3.34 -6.02
N LEU A 85 -2.87 -4.26 -6.32
CA LEU A 85 -2.37 -4.50 -7.67
C LEU A 85 -2.91 -5.83 -8.17
N ASP A 86 -3.21 -5.91 -9.47
CA ASP A 86 -3.58 -7.14 -10.16
C ASP A 86 -3.14 -7.09 -11.63
N GLU A 87 -3.50 -8.11 -12.41
CA GLU A 87 -3.17 -8.17 -13.84
C GLU A 87 -3.87 -7.10 -14.69
N GLU A 88 -4.96 -6.50 -14.20
CA GLU A 88 -5.74 -5.47 -14.89
C GLU A 88 -5.25 -4.06 -14.58
N GLY A 89 -4.66 -3.83 -13.40
CA GLY A 89 -4.17 -2.52 -13.00
C GLY A 89 -3.86 -2.37 -11.51
N CYS A 90 -3.91 -1.12 -11.05
CA CYS A 90 -3.95 -0.79 -9.63
C CYS A 90 -5.31 -0.15 -9.28
N SER A 91 -5.88 -0.58 -8.16
CA SER A 91 -7.19 -0.15 -7.67
C SER A 91 -7.07 0.38 -6.25
N TYR A 92 -7.67 1.55 -5.99
CA TYR A 92 -7.66 2.15 -4.65
C TYR A 92 -8.83 1.60 -3.81
N VAL A 93 -8.49 1.03 -2.67
CA VAL A 93 -9.43 0.49 -1.67
C VAL A 93 -9.33 1.36 -0.41
N PRO A 94 -10.40 2.06 0.00
CA PRO A 94 -10.41 2.82 1.25
C PRO A 94 -10.18 1.91 2.47
N ALA A 95 -9.56 2.44 3.53
CA ALA A 95 -9.19 1.63 4.70
C ALA A 95 -10.34 0.84 5.34
N ALA A 96 -11.55 1.41 5.37
CA ALA A 96 -12.72 0.71 5.91
C ALA A 96 -13.05 -0.55 5.09
N GLU A 97 -13.15 -0.39 3.77
CA GLU A 97 -13.44 -1.48 2.84
C GLU A 97 -12.32 -2.54 2.82
N PHE A 98 -11.06 -2.09 2.88
CA PHE A 98 -9.91 -2.99 2.92
C PHE A 98 -9.93 -3.89 4.17
N ARG A 99 -10.21 -3.31 5.34
CA ARG A 99 -10.31 -4.07 6.59
C ARG A 99 -11.49 -5.04 6.59
N GLU A 100 -12.62 -4.66 6.00
CA GLU A 100 -13.76 -5.57 5.82
C GLU A 100 -13.36 -6.77 4.94
N SER A 101 -12.66 -6.53 3.84
CA SER A 101 -12.15 -7.60 2.96
C SER A 101 -11.17 -8.56 3.64
N LEU A 102 -10.37 -8.09 4.61
CA LEU A 102 -9.47 -8.95 5.39
C LEU A 102 -10.21 -9.80 6.43
N ALA A 103 -11.35 -9.31 6.92
CA ALA A 103 -12.16 -9.98 7.94
C ALA A 103 -13.07 -11.09 7.38
N GLU A 104 -13.26 -11.13 6.07
CA GLU A 104 -14.03 -12.15 5.35
C GLU A 104 -13.08 -13.18 4.72
N PRO A 105 -12.57 -14.18 5.46
CA PRO A 105 -11.91 -15.31 4.82
C PRO A 105 -12.95 -16.03 3.95
N GLU A 106 -12.58 -16.33 2.69
CA GLU A 106 -13.42 -17.06 1.74
C GLU A 106 -14.12 -18.25 2.43
N ALA A 107 -15.45 -18.21 2.45
CA ALA A 107 -16.31 -19.20 3.12
C ALA A 107 -16.58 -20.45 2.25
#